data_AF-A0A8T6IEL2-F1
#
_entry.id   AF-A0A8T6IEL2-F1
#
_cell.length_a   1.000
_cell.length_b   1.000
_cell.length_c   1.000
_cell.angle_alpha   90.00
_cell.angle_beta   90.00
_cell.angle_gamma   90.00
#
_symmetry.space_group_name_H-M   'P 1'
#
loop_
_entity.id
_entity.type
_entity.pdbx_description
1 polymer ?
#
loop_
_entity_poly.entity_id
_entity_poly.type
_entity_poly.pdbx_seq_one_letter_code
_entity_poly.pdbx_strand_id
1 'polypeptide(L)' 'MNRTAERWLAAALEHSETWGMVWFGLLFWGSVLFAVAQQTFADASPWTVGWAAYATGLAVGLVAKVRGDWL' A
#
# COMPACT_ATOMS: atom_id res chain seq x y z
N MET A 1 -13.08 -29.91 4.01
CA MET A 1 -12.16 -28.79 4.33
C MET A 1 -12.12 -28.62 5.85
N ASN A 2 -10.99 -28.21 6.44
CA ASN A 2 -10.85 -28.10 7.91
C ASN A 2 -11.49 -26.79 8.40
N ARG A 3 -12.43 -26.87 9.36
CA ARG A 3 -13.15 -25.70 9.90
C ARG A 3 -12.23 -24.63 10.49
N THR A 4 -11.02 -24.99 10.95
CA THR A 4 -10.05 -24.00 11.41
C THR A 4 -9.45 -23.20 10.25
N ALA A 5 -9.19 -23.85 9.10
CA ALA A 5 -8.67 -23.17 7.91
C ALA A 5 -9.69 -22.16 7.37
N GLU A 6 -10.99 -22.51 7.36
CA GLU A 6 -12.07 -21.60 6.96
C GLU A 6 -12.12 -20.35 7.85
N ARG A 7 -11.92 -20.51 9.16
CA ARG A 7 -11.90 -19.39 10.11
C ARG A 7 -10.70 -18.46 9.89
N TRP A 8 -9.52 -19.02 9.64
CA TRP A 8 -8.33 -18.22 9.34
C TRP A 8 -8.47 -17.47 8.01
N LEU A 9 -9.06 -18.11 7.00
CA LEU A 9 -9.32 -17.47 5.72
C LEU A 9 -10.30 -16.29 5.86
N ALA A 10 -11.39 -16.49 6.59
CA ALA A 10 -12.37 -15.45 6.86
C ALA A 10 -11.74 -14.25 7.59
N ALA A 11 -10.92 -14.50 8.62
CA ALA A 11 -10.23 -13.44 9.36
C ALA A 11 -9.22 -12.68 8.48
N ALA A 12 -8.50 -13.37 7.59
CA ALA A 12 -7.57 -12.73 6.66
C ALA A 12 -8.30 -11.87 5.62
N LEU A 13 -9.45 -12.33 5.12
CA LEU A 13 -10.29 -11.58 4.18
C LEU A 13 -10.87 -10.33 4.84
N GLU A 14 -11.42 -10.46 6.06
CA GLU A 14 -11.94 -9.33 6.84
C GLU A 14 -10.84 -8.28 7.11
N HIS A 15 -9.63 -8.75 7.46
CA HIS A 15 -8.48 -7.87 7.62
C HIS A 15 -8.10 -7.16 6.30
N SER A 16 -8.09 -7.88 5.18
CA SER A 16 -7.79 -7.29 3.87
C SER A 16 -8.80 -6.22 3.47
N GLU A 17 -10.10 -6.46 3.68
CA GLU A 17 -11.17 -5.49 3.37
C GLU A 17 -11.08 -4.25 4.25
N THR A 18 -10.79 -4.42 5.54
CA THR A 18 -10.63 -3.29 6.47
C THR A 18 -9.36 -2.47 6.21
N TRP A 19 -8.36 -3.02 5.53
CA TRP A 19 -7.09 -2.36 5.21
C TRP A 19 -7.04 -1.76 3.81
N GLY A 20 -8.18 -1.66 3.12
CA GLY A 20 -8.27 -1.10 1.76
C GLY A 20 -7.58 0.26 1.59
N MET A 21 -7.62 1.14 2.60
CA MET A 21 -6.91 2.43 2.55
C MET A 21 -5.39 2.28 2.52
N VAL A 22 -4.85 1.33 3.27
CA VAL A 22 -3.41 1.06 3.31
C VAL A 22 -2.97 0.47 1.97
N TRP A 23 -3.74 -0.47 1.42
CA TRP A 23 -3.46 -1.07 0.11
C TRP A 23 -3.59 -0.07 -1.03
N PHE A 24 -4.58 0.82 -0.99
CA PHE A 24 -4.70 1.90 -1.96
C PHE A 24 -3.50 2.85 -1.87
N GLY A 25 -3.07 3.24 -0.66
CA GLY A 25 -1.86 4.05 -0.49
C GLY A 25 -0.60 3.36 -1.05
N LEU A 26 -0.39 2.10 -0.70
CA LEU A 26 0.75 1.33 -1.18
C LEU A 26 0.74 1.18 -2.71
N LEU A 27 -0.35 0.68 -3.28
CA LEU A 27 -0.39 0.29 -4.69
C LEU A 27 -0.62 1.49 -5.61
N PHE A 28 -1.66 2.28 -5.34
CA PHE A 28 -2.02 3.41 -6.21
C PHE A 28 -1.05 4.57 -6.01
N TRP A 29 -0.94 5.10 -4.79
CA TRP A 29 -0.05 6.23 -4.53
C TRP A 29 1.42 5.85 -4.71
N GLY A 30 1.83 4.66 -4.29
CA GLY A 30 3.20 4.16 -4.55
C GLY A 30 3.55 4.13 -6.05
N SER A 31 2.63 3.68 -6.91
CA SER A 31 2.85 3.67 -8.37
C SER A 31 2.91 5.06 -8.97
N VAL A 32 2.02 5.97 -8.56
CA VAL A 32 2.01 7.37 -9.01
C VAL A 32 3.31 8.07 -8.61
N LEU A 33 3.72 7.93 -7.34
CA LEU A 33 4.96 8.50 -6.83
C LEU A 33 6.18 7.91 -7.54
N PHE A 34 6.19 6.60 -7.83
CA PHE A 34 7.27 5.96 -8.55
C PHE A 34 7.41 6.51 -9.97
N ALA A 35 6.29 6.66 -10.70
CA ALA A 35 6.30 7.21 -12.05
C ALA A 35 6.80 8.66 -12.08
N VAL A 36 6.34 9.50 -11.14
CA VAL A 36 6.79 10.90 -11.00
C VAL A 36 8.28 10.96 -10.62
N ALA A 37 8.72 10.11 -9.70
CA ALA A 37 10.10 10.09 -9.25
C ALA A 37 11.06 9.58 -10.34
N GLN A 38 10.67 8.60 -11.16
CA GLN A 38 11.45 8.14 -12.31
C GLN A 38 11.65 9.24 -13.37
N GLN A 39 10.68 10.15 -13.53
CA GLN A 39 10.81 11.29 -14.43
C GLN A 39 11.67 12.42 -13.83
N THR A 40 11.62 12.58 -12.51
CA THR A 40 12.32 13.67 -11.80
C THR A 40 13.78 13.31 -11.52
N PHE A 41 14.04 12.05 -11.19
CA PHE A 41 15.33 11.48 -10.83
C PHE A 41 15.76 10.42 -11.85
N ALA A 42 15.87 10.82 -13.12
CA ALA A 42 16.13 9.90 -14.23
C ALA A 42 17.41 9.06 -14.07
N ASP A 43 18.43 9.60 -13.38
CA ASP A 43 19.71 8.92 -13.13
C ASP A 43 19.72 8.05 -11.86
N ALA A 44 18.65 8.10 -11.05
CA ALA A 44 18.58 7.33 -9.82
C ALA A 44 18.24 5.85 -10.09
N SER A 45 18.71 4.96 -9.21
CA SER A 45 18.40 3.54 -9.31
C SER A 45 16.89 3.29 -9.20
N PRO A 46 16.26 2.62 -10.18
CA PRO A 46 14.83 2.32 -10.13
C PRO A 46 14.42 1.52 -8.89
N TRP A 47 15.33 0.71 -8.34
CA TRP A 47 15.10 -0.03 -7.11
C TRP A 47 14.96 0.89 -5.90
N THR A 48 15.90 1.83 -5.76
CA THR A 48 15.90 2.81 -4.65
C THR A 48 14.69 3.74 -4.76
N VAL A 49 14.39 4.23 -5.97
CA VAL A 49 13.24 5.09 -6.24
C VAL A 49 11.93 4.33 -5.97
N GLY A 50 11.85 3.07 -6.38
CA GLY A 50 10.73 2.18 -6.08
C GLY A 50 10.48 2.05 -4.59
N TRP A 51 11.50 1.65 -3.82
CA TRP A 51 11.35 1.52 -2.36
C TRP A 51 10.91 2.81 -1.70
N ALA A 52 11.49 3.95 -2.07
CA ALA A 52 11.09 5.24 -1.52
C ALA A 52 9.63 5.59 -1.85
N ALA A 53 9.21 5.38 -3.10
CA ALA A 53 7.85 5.68 -3.56
C ALA A 53 6.80 4.79 -2.89
N TYR A 54 7.01 3.48 -2.86
CA TYR A 54 6.08 2.54 -2.24
C TYR A 54 6.06 2.66 -0.71
N ALA A 55 7.20 2.94 -0.06
CA ALA A 55 7.23 3.23 1.38
C ALA A 55 6.46 4.51 1.72
N THR A 56 6.57 5.54 0.87
CA THR A 56 5.82 6.78 1.03
C THR A 56 4.33 6.55 0.81
N GLY A 57 3.94 5.82 -0.25
CA GLY A 57 2.56 5.43 -0.51
C GLY A 57 1.96 4.63 0.66
N LEU A 58 2.72 3.67 1.21
CA LEU A 58 2.31 2.91 2.39
C LEU A 58 2.10 3.81 3.61
N ALA A 59 3.03 4.74 3.88
CA ALA A 59 2.91 5.69 4.99
C ALA A 59 1.66 6.56 4.85
N VAL A 60 1.38 7.08 3.65
CA VAL A 60 0.15 7.84 3.37
C VAL A 60 -1.10 6.98 3.60
N GLY A 61 -1.10 5.73 3.13
CA GLY A 61 -2.22 4.80 3.35
C GLY A 61 -2.44 4.47 4.83
N LEU A 62 -1.36 4.32 5.62
CA LEU A 62 -1.45 4.14 7.08
C LEU A 62 -2.02 5.39 7.77
N VAL A 63 -1.57 6.59 7.37
CA VAL A 63 -2.11 7.85 7.91
C VAL A 63 -3.60 7.97 7.59
N ALA A 64 -4.03 7.68 6.35
CA ALA A 64 -5.44 7.70 5.96
C ALA A 64 -6.26 6.68 6.78
N LYS A 65 -5.73 5.47 6.98
CA LYS A 65 -6.39 4.45 7.81
C LYS A 65 -6.56 4.89 9.27
N VAL A 66 -5.56 5.53 9.86
CA VAL A 66 -5.62 6.05 11.24
C VAL A 66 -6.59 7.23 11.34
N ARG A 67 -6.62 8.12 10.34
CA ARG A 67 -7.57 9.24 10.27
C ARG A 67 -8.99 8.78 9.99
N GLY A 68 -9.17 7.65 9.33
CA GLY A 68 -10.47 7.15 8.87
C GLY A 68 -10.98 7.81 7.58
N ASP A 69 -10.19 8.68 6.95
CA ASP A 69 -10.51 9.36 5.70
C ASP A 69 -9.23 9.74 4.93
N TRP A 70 -9.39 10.00 3.63
CA TRP A 70 -8.32 10.41 2.71
C TRP A 70 -8.05 11.92 2.70
N LEU A 71 -9.01 12.76 3.13
CA LEU A 71 -8.92 14.22 3.11
C LEU A 71 -8.92 14.81 4.52
#